data_AF-A0A8H5C8E7-F1
#
_entry.id   AF-A0A8H5C8E7-F1
#
_cell.length_a   1.000
_cell.length_b   1.000
_cell.length_c   1.000
_cell.angle_alpha   90.00
_cell.angle_beta   90.00
_cell.angle_gamma   90.00
#
_symmetry.space_group_name_H-M   'P 1'
#
loop_
_entity.id
_entity.type
_entity.pdbx_description
1 polymer ?
#
loop_
_entity_poly.entity_id
_entity_poly.type
_entity_poly.pdbx_seq_one_letter_code
_entity_poly.pdbx_strand_id
1 'polypeptide(L)'
;MTGFFLFPIPIPPFEMATIAAQVILHPTVSQGLKFTATTVGRDKLYRAVQYFSRFYTWYLLRKGNKEEAARWNALKSHLGTSRKLLRIGKPIEHLQAALKASLASGPAIEVVLAVARQIAYSAYLSYDLFVWANAVKFIKLAPETAKRVSRTSAKFWLAGIAFNLVNGVLKTARLAAESKKLNQSKPWGEKDLSEEAARETRLAAVEKARLATRRQLVIDLLDVSLPATSIELYSLSEVLEGGPSLDDFIAGDVQPERVVLGNTKGPRLPSYLKTSIPTGASFSKIKKDLRGLKLHTVCEEARCPNIGDCWGGKPGATEAEGRSAATATIMLMGDTCTRGCRFCSVKTSRAPPPLDPHEPENTAEAISRWGLGYIVLTSVDRDDLADGGCRHFAETIQKIKQKAPHILVEALTGDFAGNLDHVSLVAKSGLDVYAHNVETVEALTPYVRDRRATFRQSLSVLERAKQEGVRVTKTSIMLGVGENSDQVLDALKQLRKVNVDVVTFGQYMRPTKRHMKVDRYVEPAEFDHWKKVAEDLGFLYVASGPLVRSSYKAGEFYIENVLRGKSAENKVKRLPADHLEAGVSESSSKAL
;
A
#
# COMPACT_ATOMS: atom_id res chain seq x y z
N MET A 1 -2.20 61.92 -4.11
CA MET A 1 -2.87 60.71 -3.59
C MET A 1 -3.97 60.32 -4.57
N THR A 2 -3.71 59.39 -5.50
CA THR A 2 -4.75 58.72 -6.30
C THR A 2 -4.09 57.51 -6.97
N GLY A 3 -4.37 56.31 -6.44
CA GLY A 3 -3.83 55.04 -6.92
C GLY A 3 -4.83 54.27 -7.77
N PHE A 4 -4.34 53.85 -8.93
CA PHE A 4 -4.96 53.08 -10.01
C PHE A 4 -5.92 51.95 -9.60
N PHE A 5 -7.14 51.99 -10.15
CA PHE A 5 -8.02 50.85 -10.34
C PHE A 5 -7.64 50.13 -11.65
N LEU A 6 -7.34 48.83 -11.58
CA LEU A 6 -7.20 47.95 -12.74
C LEU A 6 -8.59 47.56 -13.27
N PHE A 7 -8.90 47.95 -14.50
CA PHE A 7 -10.06 47.50 -15.25
C PHE A 7 -9.88 46.05 -15.76
N PRO A 8 -10.93 45.22 -15.79
CA PRO A 8 -10.90 43.93 -16.48
C PRO A 8 -10.98 44.16 -17.99
N ILE A 9 -10.07 43.56 -18.75
CA ILE A 9 -10.05 43.60 -20.21
C ILE A 9 -11.30 42.87 -20.75
N PRO A 10 -12.12 43.46 -21.64
CA PRO A 10 -13.25 42.77 -22.25
C PRO A 10 -12.73 41.78 -23.30
N ILE A 11 -12.98 40.49 -23.06
CA ILE A 11 -12.71 39.42 -24.04
C ILE A 11 -13.66 39.64 -25.24
N PRO A 12 -13.17 39.67 -26.49
CA PRO A 12 -14.01 39.89 -27.65
C PRO A 12 -15.05 38.76 -27.81
N PRO A 13 -16.29 39.06 -28.24
CA PRO A 13 -17.40 38.10 -28.28
C PRO A 13 -17.13 36.85 -29.15
N PHE A 14 -16.20 36.95 -30.10
CA PHE A 14 -15.77 35.85 -30.98
C PHE A 14 -14.93 34.78 -30.24
N GLU A 15 -14.10 35.17 -29.28
CA GLU A 15 -13.31 34.22 -28.46
C GLU A 15 -14.20 33.49 -27.45
N MET A 16 -15.17 34.19 -26.87
CA MET A 16 -16.16 33.58 -25.96
C MET A 16 -17.01 32.51 -26.67
N ALA A 17 -17.43 32.76 -27.92
CA ALA A 17 -18.15 31.78 -28.72
C ALA A 17 -17.29 30.55 -29.06
N THR A 18 -16.00 30.75 -29.31
CA THR A 18 -15.06 29.68 -29.66
C THR A 18 -14.72 28.82 -28.44
N ILE A 19 -14.50 29.43 -27.27
CA ILE A 19 -14.29 28.72 -26.00
C ILE A 19 -15.57 27.97 -25.58
N ALA A 20 -16.73 28.62 -25.71
CA ALA A 20 -18.01 27.95 -25.45
C ALA A 20 -18.22 26.76 -26.39
N ALA A 21 -17.91 26.89 -27.68
CA ALA A 21 -17.98 25.79 -28.62
C ALA A 21 -17.01 24.65 -28.26
N GLN A 22 -15.77 24.95 -27.86
CA GLN A 22 -14.78 23.95 -27.44
C GLN A 22 -15.20 23.20 -26.16
N VAL A 23 -15.81 23.89 -25.20
CA VAL A 23 -16.35 23.27 -23.98
C VAL A 23 -17.59 22.43 -24.27
N ILE A 24 -18.53 22.95 -25.06
CA ILE A 24 -19.79 22.27 -25.41
C ILE A 24 -19.53 21.03 -26.28
N LEU A 25 -18.59 21.11 -27.22
CA LEU A 25 -18.25 20.03 -28.15
C LEU A 25 -17.18 19.08 -27.59
N HIS A 26 -16.66 19.32 -26.38
CA HIS A 26 -15.69 18.42 -25.77
C HIS A 26 -16.29 17.00 -25.64
N PRO A 27 -15.58 15.93 -26.06
CA PRO A 27 -16.12 14.57 -26.07
C PRO A 27 -16.71 14.14 -24.72
N THR A 28 -16.09 14.55 -23.61
CA THR A 28 -16.57 14.27 -22.25
C THR A 28 -17.89 14.98 -21.92
N VAL A 29 -18.07 16.23 -22.38
CA VAL A 29 -19.30 16.99 -22.18
C VAL A 29 -20.42 16.42 -23.03
N SER A 30 -20.14 16.12 -24.30
CA SER A 30 -21.10 15.47 -25.21
C SER A 30 -21.53 14.08 -24.70
N GLN A 31 -20.58 13.26 -24.24
CA GLN A 31 -20.90 11.95 -23.62
C GLN A 31 -21.65 12.10 -22.29
N GLY A 32 -21.29 13.10 -21.48
CA GLY A 32 -21.99 13.42 -20.24
C GLY A 32 -23.44 13.82 -20.49
N LEU A 33 -23.70 14.67 -21.49
CA LEU A 33 -25.03 15.07 -21.91
C LEU A 33 -25.82 13.89 -22.48
N LYS A 34 -25.22 13.05 -23.33
CA LYS A 34 -25.87 11.82 -23.82
C LYS A 34 -26.22 10.87 -22.67
N PHE A 35 -25.37 10.78 -21.66
CA PHE A 35 -25.64 9.97 -20.47
C PHE A 35 -26.81 10.53 -19.65
N THR A 36 -26.79 11.82 -19.29
CA THR A 36 -27.84 12.47 -18.49
C THR A 36 -29.14 12.72 -19.27
N ALA A 37 -29.13 12.66 -20.60
CA ALA A 37 -30.33 12.66 -21.42
C ALA A 37 -31.20 11.41 -21.18
N THR A 38 -30.59 10.28 -20.79
CA THR A 38 -31.32 9.05 -20.49
C THR A 38 -31.83 9.01 -19.05
N THR A 39 -33.03 8.45 -18.83
CA THR A 39 -33.58 8.21 -17.48
C THR A 39 -32.66 7.35 -16.63
N VAL A 40 -32.01 6.36 -17.24
CA VAL A 40 -31.04 5.48 -16.58
C VAL A 40 -29.78 6.24 -16.15
N GLY A 41 -29.25 7.14 -16.98
CA GLY A 41 -28.09 7.95 -16.63
C GLY A 41 -28.40 8.95 -15.52
N ARG A 42 -29.59 9.59 -15.53
CA ARG A 42 -30.05 10.43 -14.42
C ARG A 42 -30.19 9.64 -13.11
N ASP A 43 -30.81 8.45 -13.12
CA ASP A 43 -30.91 7.61 -11.91
C ASP A 43 -29.51 7.24 -11.37
N LYS A 44 -28.57 6.88 -12.24
CA LYS A 44 -27.19 6.56 -11.84
C LYS A 44 -26.46 7.76 -11.25
N LEU A 45 -26.60 8.95 -11.86
CA LEU A 45 -26.01 10.18 -11.33
C LEU A 45 -26.60 10.50 -9.95
N TYR A 46 -27.92 10.43 -9.80
CA TYR A 46 -28.58 10.67 -8.51
C TYR A 46 -28.16 9.64 -7.46
N ARG A 47 -27.97 8.37 -7.87
CA ARG A 47 -27.46 7.31 -6.99
C ARG A 47 -26.02 7.59 -6.52
N ALA A 48 -25.16 8.10 -7.41
CA ALA A 48 -23.79 8.47 -7.06
C ALA A 48 -23.76 9.60 -6.03
N VAL A 49 -24.52 10.68 -6.26
CA VAL A 49 -24.63 11.80 -5.31
C VAL A 49 -25.27 11.36 -4.00
N GLN A 50 -26.27 10.48 -4.04
CA GLN A 50 -26.90 9.92 -2.86
C GLN A 50 -25.92 9.12 -1.99
N TYR A 51 -25.08 8.28 -2.59
CA TYR A 51 -24.07 7.52 -1.85
C TYR A 51 -22.96 8.41 -1.30
N PHE A 52 -22.52 9.41 -2.08
CA PHE A 52 -21.58 10.42 -1.59
C PHE A 52 -22.17 11.19 -0.39
N SER A 53 -23.42 11.62 -0.50
CA SER A 53 -24.12 12.31 0.60
C SER A 53 -24.20 11.46 1.85
N ARG A 54 -24.44 10.14 1.72
CA ARG A 54 -24.42 9.19 2.85
C ARG A 54 -23.04 9.10 3.49
N PHE A 55 -21.98 8.99 2.68
CA PHE A 55 -20.60 8.95 3.18
C PHE A 55 -20.21 10.26 3.87
N TYR A 56 -20.53 11.40 3.26
CA TYR A 56 -20.16 12.71 3.78
C TYR A 56 -20.93 13.05 5.06
N THR A 57 -22.21 12.67 5.14
CA THR A 57 -22.99 12.71 6.40
C THR A 57 -22.27 11.95 7.52
N TRP A 58 -21.82 10.71 7.26
CA TRP A 58 -21.07 9.92 8.24
C TRP A 58 -19.75 10.59 8.64
N TYR A 59 -19.00 11.13 7.68
CA TYR A 59 -17.75 11.84 7.93
C TYR A 59 -17.95 13.10 8.79
N LEU A 60 -18.99 13.91 8.50
CA LEU A 60 -19.32 15.12 9.25
C LEU A 60 -19.77 14.80 10.68
N LEU A 61 -20.56 13.74 10.86
CA LEU A 61 -20.95 13.24 12.19
C LEU A 61 -19.71 12.85 13.01
N ARG A 62 -18.72 12.21 12.39
CA ARG A 62 -17.46 11.84 13.06
C ARG A 62 -16.60 13.05 13.44
N LYS A 63 -16.77 14.19 12.77
CA LYS A 63 -16.13 15.46 13.11
C LYS A 63 -16.96 16.34 14.07
N GLY A 64 -18.12 15.87 14.52
CA GLY A 64 -19.00 16.61 15.43
C GLY A 64 -19.87 17.68 14.75
N ASN A 65 -19.84 17.80 13.42
CA ASN A 65 -20.62 18.79 12.68
C ASN A 65 -22.02 18.25 12.32
N LYS A 66 -22.93 18.31 13.31
CA LYS A 66 -24.29 17.72 13.22
C LYS A 66 -25.22 18.50 12.28
N GLU A 67 -25.12 19.83 12.23
CA GLU A 67 -25.97 20.65 11.37
C GLU A 67 -25.70 20.41 9.88
N GLU A 68 -24.43 20.40 9.50
CA GLU A 68 -24.06 20.12 8.11
C GLU A 68 -24.42 18.68 7.74
N ALA A 69 -24.19 17.71 8.65
CA ALA A 69 -24.61 16.33 8.45
C ALA A 69 -26.13 16.19 8.20
N ALA A 70 -26.95 16.97 8.91
CA ALA A 70 -28.40 16.98 8.70
C ALA A 70 -28.79 17.45 7.29
N ARG A 71 -28.10 18.49 6.76
CA ARG A 71 -28.32 18.98 5.39
C ARG A 71 -27.98 17.92 4.34
N TRP A 72 -26.85 17.23 4.50
CA TRP A 72 -26.45 16.15 3.59
C TRP A 72 -27.36 14.91 3.71
N ASN A 73 -27.88 14.62 4.90
CA ASN A 73 -28.86 13.55 5.08
C ASN A 73 -30.22 13.91 4.46
N ALA A 74 -30.63 15.17 4.53
CA ALA A 74 -31.82 15.66 3.81
C ALA A 74 -31.64 15.52 2.30
N LEU A 75 -30.49 15.95 1.74
CA LEU A 75 -30.17 15.79 0.33
C LEU A 75 -30.24 14.32 -0.13
N LYS A 76 -29.64 13.40 0.64
CA LYS A 76 -29.72 11.95 0.40
C LYS A 76 -31.19 11.47 0.33
N SER A 77 -32.05 11.93 1.23
CA SER A 77 -33.46 11.53 1.31
C SER A 77 -34.28 12.10 0.13
N HIS A 78 -34.04 13.36 -0.24
CA HIS A 78 -34.66 13.98 -1.41
C HIS A 78 -34.25 13.27 -2.70
N LEU A 79 -32.95 13.02 -2.91
CA LEU A 79 -32.48 12.27 -4.07
C LEU A 79 -33.06 10.85 -4.12
N GLY A 80 -33.18 10.18 -2.98
CA GLY A 80 -33.83 8.87 -2.90
C GLY A 80 -35.29 8.89 -3.37
N THR A 81 -36.03 9.93 -2.99
CA THR A 81 -37.43 10.14 -3.38
C THR A 81 -37.54 10.51 -4.86
N SER A 82 -36.71 11.43 -5.36
CA SER A 82 -36.68 11.85 -6.77
C SER A 82 -36.31 10.69 -7.71
N ARG A 83 -35.44 9.77 -7.28
CA ARG A 83 -35.10 8.57 -8.07
C ARG A 83 -36.28 7.63 -8.28
N LYS A 84 -37.20 7.52 -7.31
CA LYS A 84 -38.39 6.68 -7.47
C LYS A 84 -39.36 7.28 -8.50
N LEU A 85 -39.46 8.61 -8.58
CA LEU A 85 -40.21 9.31 -9.63
C LEU A 85 -39.71 8.94 -11.03
N LEU A 86 -38.39 8.84 -11.22
CA LEU A 86 -37.78 8.44 -12.51
C LEU A 86 -38.14 7.01 -12.95
N ARG A 87 -38.79 6.22 -12.09
CA ARG A 87 -39.21 4.84 -12.38
C ARG A 87 -40.70 4.73 -12.67
N ILE A 88 -41.45 5.83 -12.65
CA ILE A 88 -42.85 5.84 -13.09
C ILE A 88 -42.91 5.34 -14.54
N GLY A 89 -43.77 4.36 -14.81
CA GLY A 89 -43.87 3.68 -16.11
C GLY A 89 -42.98 2.44 -16.28
N LYS A 90 -41.93 2.26 -15.47
CA LYS A 90 -41.09 1.05 -15.52
C LYS A 90 -41.86 -0.26 -15.29
N PRO A 91 -42.89 -0.33 -14.43
CA PRO A 91 -43.71 -1.55 -14.31
C PRO A 91 -44.25 -2.04 -15.67
N ILE A 92 -44.69 -1.11 -16.52
CA ILE A 92 -45.23 -1.41 -17.85
C ILE A 92 -44.12 -1.88 -18.80
N GLU A 93 -42.94 -1.25 -18.77
CA GLU A 93 -41.78 -1.71 -19.55
C GLU A 93 -41.39 -3.15 -19.19
N HIS A 94 -41.46 -3.50 -17.90
CA HIS A 94 -41.20 -4.87 -17.44
C HIS A 94 -42.27 -5.85 -17.94
N LEU A 95 -43.56 -5.47 -17.97
CA LEU A 95 -44.62 -6.30 -18.54
C LEU A 95 -44.45 -6.48 -20.06
N GLN A 96 -44.08 -5.43 -20.79
CA GLN A 96 -43.75 -5.53 -22.21
C GLN A 96 -42.54 -6.44 -22.44
N ALA A 97 -41.54 -6.36 -21.58
CA ALA A 97 -40.38 -7.24 -21.65
C ALA A 97 -40.71 -8.69 -21.28
N ALA A 98 -41.70 -8.93 -20.40
CA ALA A 98 -42.22 -10.26 -20.12
C ALA A 98 -42.91 -10.85 -21.35
N LEU A 99 -43.76 -10.08 -22.04
CA LEU A 99 -44.40 -10.51 -23.30
C LEU A 99 -43.37 -10.80 -24.39
N LYS A 100 -42.33 -9.96 -24.52
CA LYS A 100 -41.22 -10.24 -25.45
C LYS A 100 -40.46 -11.51 -25.09
N ALA A 101 -40.25 -11.76 -23.80
CA ALA A 101 -39.58 -12.98 -23.35
C ALA A 101 -40.42 -14.24 -23.60
N SER A 102 -41.76 -14.18 -23.47
CA SER A 102 -42.63 -15.32 -23.74
C SER A 102 -42.69 -15.71 -25.21
N LEU A 103 -42.37 -14.77 -26.11
CA LEU A 103 -42.28 -15.00 -27.55
C LEU A 103 -40.87 -15.39 -28.01
N ALA A 104 -39.90 -15.46 -27.11
CA ALA A 104 -38.51 -15.76 -27.45
C ALA A 104 -38.30 -17.26 -27.69
N SER A 105 -37.57 -17.59 -28.75
CA SER A 105 -37.13 -18.96 -29.04
C SER A 105 -35.99 -19.36 -28.11
N GLY A 106 -36.15 -20.42 -27.32
CA GLY A 106 -35.12 -20.92 -26.41
C GLY A 106 -35.62 -22.06 -25.52
N PRO A 107 -34.77 -22.56 -24.60
CA PRO A 107 -35.17 -23.59 -23.64
C PRO A 107 -36.35 -23.10 -22.80
N ALA A 108 -37.39 -23.92 -22.67
CA ALA A 108 -38.63 -23.55 -21.97
C ALA A 108 -38.38 -23.02 -20.55
N ILE A 109 -37.43 -23.61 -19.82
CA ILE A 109 -37.08 -23.17 -18.46
C ILE A 109 -36.47 -21.76 -18.43
N GLU A 110 -35.64 -21.38 -19.41
CA GLU A 110 -35.04 -20.04 -19.47
C GLU A 110 -36.10 -18.99 -19.84
N VAL A 111 -37.04 -19.34 -20.72
CA VAL A 111 -38.17 -18.49 -21.08
C VAL A 111 -39.06 -18.24 -19.86
N VAL A 112 -39.44 -19.30 -19.14
CA VAL A 112 -40.26 -19.20 -17.92
C VAL A 112 -39.56 -18.34 -16.86
N LEU A 113 -38.27 -18.57 -16.59
CA LEU A 113 -37.51 -17.78 -15.63
C LEU A 113 -37.35 -16.32 -16.05
N ALA A 114 -37.16 -16.05 -17.34
CA ALA A 114 -37.09 -14.69 -17.87
C ALA A 114 -38.42 -13.95 -17.71
N VAL A 115 -39.54 -14.60 -18.00
CA VAL A 115 -40.89 -14.06 -17.79
C VAL A 115 -41.15 -13.82 -16.30
N ALA A 116 -40.91 -14.81 -15.44
CA ALA A 116 -41.10 -14.73 -14.00
C ALA A 116 -40.30 -13.59 -13.37
N ARG A 117 -39.04 -13.41 -13.79
CA ARG A 117 -38.21 -12.28 -13.38
C ARG A 117 -38.87 -10.95 -13.72
N GLN A 118 -39.34 -10.77 -14.95
CA GLN A 118 -39.91 -9.50 -15.39
C GLN A 118 -41.22 -9.17 -14.66
N ILE A 119 -42.06 -10.18 -14.42
CA ILE A 119 -43.28 -10.03 -13.61
C ILE A 119 -42.91 -9.61 -12.17
N ALA A 120 -41.91 -10.26 -11.56
CA ALA A 120 -41.45 -9.92 -10.22
C ALA A 120 -40.91 -8.47 -10.13
N TYR A 121 -40.13 -8.00 -11.12
CA TYR A 121 -39.68 -6.61 -11.15
C TYR A 121 -40.82 -5.60 -11.39
N SER A 122 -41.82 -5.97 -12.21
CA SER A 122 -43.02 -5.13 -12.39
C SER A 122 -43.79 -4.97 -11.08
N ALA A 123 -44.01 -6.08 -10.36
CA ALA A 123 -44.63 -6.07 -9.04
C ALA A 123 -43.81 -5.25 -8.03
N TYR A 124 -42.49 -5.48 -7.93
CA TYR A 124 -41.59 -4.72 -7.07
C TYR A 124 -41.73 -3.21 -7.28
N LEU A 125 -41.63 -2.75 -8.53
CA LEU A 125 -41.69 -1.33 -8.86
C LEU A 125 -43.08 -0.72 -8.65
N SER A 126 -44.13 -1.52 -8.80
CA SER A 126 -45.50 -1.11 -8.50
C SER A 126 -45.67 -0.87 -6.99
N TYR A 127 -45.18 -1.78 -6.15
CA TYR A 127 -45.17 -1.58 -4.70
C TYR A 127 -44.22 -0.45 -4.26
N ASP A 128 -43.07 -0.28 -4.91
CA ASP A 128 -42.13 0.81 -4.64
C ASP A 128 -42.76 2.19 -4.94
N LEU A 129 -43.67 2.26 -5.92
CA LEU A 129 -44.46 3.45 -6.22
C LEU A 129 -45.45 3.80 -5.09
N PHE A 130 -46.10 2.80 -4.47
CA PHE A 130 -46.92 3.03 -3.29
C PHE A 130 -46.10 3.51 -2.08
N VAL A 131 -44.90 2.96 -1.88
CA VAL A 131 -43.96 3.45 -0.85
C VAL A 131 -43.58 4.90 -1.12
N TRP A 132 -43.30 5.25 -2.37
CA TRP A 132 -42.99 6.62 -2.78
C TRP A 132 -44.18 7.56 -2.54
N ALA A 133 -45.38 7.18 -2.98
CA ALA A 133 -46.61 7.97 -2.82
C ALA A 133 -46.91 8.26 -1.34
N ASN A 134 -46.65 7.30 -0.45
CA ASN A 134 -46.74 7.49 0.99
C ASN A 134 -45.67 8.45 1.53
N ALA A 135 -44.41 8.33 1.08
CA ALA A 135 -43.31 9.18 1.52
C ALA A 135 -43.50 10.66 1.16
N VAL A 136 -44.10 10.95 0.00
CA VAL A 136 -44.44 12.33 -0.42
C VAL A 136 -45.81 12.80 0.08
N LYS A 137 -46.47 12.01 0.94
CA LYS A 137 -47.82 12.28 1.50
C LYS A 137 -48.94 12.40 0.46
N PHE A 138 -48.75 11.85 -0.75
CA PHE A 138 -49.79 11.75 -1.77
C PHE A 138 -50.86 10.72 -1.38
N ILE A 139 -50.44 9.65 -0.70
CA ILE A 139 -51.31 8.69 -0.01
C ILE A 139 -50.89 8.66 1.46
N LYS A 140 -51.82 8.48 2.39
CA LYS A 140 -51.52 8.30 3.81
C LYS A 140 -51.84 6.87 4.22
N LEU A 141 -50.82 6.01 4.28
CA LEU A 141 -50.96 4.66 4.78
C LEU A 141 -50.74 4.65 6.30
N ALA A 142 -51.52 3.83 7.02
CA ALA A 142 -51.21 3.53 8.41
C ALA A 142 -49.78 2.95 8.52
N PRO A 143 -49.03 3.22 9.61
CA PRO A 143 -47.64 2.79 9.75
C PRO A 143 -47.42 1.30 9.49
N GLU A 144 -48.31 0.45 10.01
CA GLU A 144 -48.28 -1.00 9.80
C GLU A 144 -48.47 -1.39 8.34
N THR A 145 -49.43 -0.75 7.66
CA THR A 145 -49.68 -0.96 6.22
C THR A 145 -48.49 -0.51 5.39
N ALA A 146 -47.88 0.63 5.72
CA ALA A 146 -46.69 1.13 5.03
C ALA A 146 -45.50 0.16 5.16
N LYS A 147 -45.27 -0.39 6.36
CA LYS A 147 -44.24 -1.41 6.61
C LYS A 147 -44.51 -2.69 5.82
N ARG A 148 -45.77 -3.16 5.79
CA ARG A 148 -46.19 -4.33 5.00
C ARG A 148 -45.97 -4.13 3.51
N VAL A 149 -46.40 -2.99 2.94
CA VAL A 149 -46.19 -2.63 1.54
C VAL A 149 -44.69 -2.60 1.19
N SER A 150 -43.85 -2.03 2.06
CA SER A 150 -42.40 -2.01 1.85
C SER A 150 -41.77 -3.39 1.90
N ARG A 151 -42.16 -4.26 2.84
CA ARG A 151 -41.67 -5.65 2.90
C ARG A 151 -42.12 -6.44 1.66
N THR A 152 -43.36 -6.27 1.23
CA THR A 152 -43.88 -6.93 0.02
C THR A 152 -43.12 -6.48 -1.24
N SER A 153 -42.82 -5.18 -1.37
CA SER A 153 -41.96 -4.66 -2.43
C SER A 153 -40.61 -5.38 -2.45
N ALA A 154 -39.95 -5.49 -1.29
CA ALA A 154 -38.67 -6.16 -1.18
C ALA A 154 -38.74 -7.66 -1.51
N LYS A 155 -39.81 -8.36 -1.13
CA LYS A 155 -40.01 -9.79 -1.49
C LYS A 155 -40.04 -10.00 -3.00
N PHE A 156 -40.78 -9.15 -3.73
CA PHE A 156 -40.81 -9.21 -5.20
C PHE A 156 -39.45 -8.88 -5.81
N TRP A 157 -38.70 -7.95 -5.21
CA TRP A 157 -37.34 -7.67 -5.65
C TRP A 157 -36.41 -8.88 -5.48
N LEU A 158 -36.45 -9.52 -4.30
CA LEU A 158 -35.67 -10.73 -4.02
C LEU A 158 -36.05 -11.87 -4.97
N ALA A 159 -37.34 -12.10 -5.20
CA ALA A 159 -37.82 -13.09 -6.15
C ALA A 159 -37.28 -12.84 -7.57
N GLY A 160 -37.28 -11.58 -8.03
CA GLY A 160 -36.70 -11.19 -9.31
C GLY A 160 -35.21 -11.52 -9.40
N ILE A 161 -34.44 -11.24 -8.35
CA ILE A 161 -33.00 -11.58 -8.28
C ILE A 161 -32.81 -13.11 -8.31
N ALA A 162 -33.59 -13.86 -7.53
CA ALA A 162 -33.52 -15.31 -7.48
C ALA A 162 -33.77 -15.95 -8.86
N PHE A 163 -34.82 -15.53 -9.57
CA PHE A 163 -35.08 -15.99 -10.94
C PHE A 163 -33.93 -15.65 -11.89
N ASN A 164 -33.30 -14.48 -11.73
CA ASN A 164 -32.17 -14.08 -12.57
C ASN A 164 -30.91 -14.92 -12.29
N LEU A 165 -30.64 -15.25 -11.02
CA LEU A 165 -29.52 -16.11 -10.62
C LEU A 165 -29.68 -17.52 -11.19
N VAL A 166 -30.86 -18.12 -11.01
CA VAL A 166 -31.15 -19.46 -11.55
C VAL A 166 -31.01 -19.46 -13.08
N ASN A 167 -31.59 -18.46 -13.76
CA ASN A 167 -31.47 -18.32 -15.20
C ASN A 167 -30.01 -18.14 -15.66
N GLY A 168 -29.23 -17.32 -14.93
CA GLY A 168 -27.82 -17.08 -15.22
C GLY A 168 -26.96 -18.34 -15.07
N VAL A 169 -27.23 -19.18 -14.07
CA VAL A 169 -26.55 -20.47 -13.88
C VAL A 169 -26.86 -21.42 -15.04
N LEU A 170 -28.14 -21.59 -15.39
CA LEU A 170 -28.58 -22.43 -16.52
C LEU A 170 -27.96 -21.95 -17.83
N LYS A 171 -28.01 -20.65 -18.09
CA LYS A 171 -27.42 -20.03 -19.28
C LYS A 171 -25.90 -20.21 -19.34
N THR A 172 -25.22 -20.14 -18.19
CA THR A 172 -23.78 -20.38 -18.11
C THR A 172 -23.42 -21.82 -18.49
N ALA A 173 -24.19 -22.80 -17.99
CA ALA A 173 -24.01 -24.21 -18.33
C ALA A 173 -24.25 -24.47 -19.82
N ARG A 174 -25.32 -23.90 -20.39
CA ARG A 174 -25.64 -24.02 -21.82
C ARG A 174 -24.56 -23.42 -22.71
N LEU A 175 -24.15 -22.19 -22.43
CA LEU A 175 -23.10 -21.50 -23.22
C LEU A 175 -21.75 -22.23 -23.12
N ALA A 176 -21.46 -22.86 -21.98
CA ALA A 176 -20.26 -23.69 -21.84
C ALA A 176 -20.34 -24.97 -22.70
N ALA A 177 -21.50 -25.63 -22.76
CA ALA A 177 -21.72 -26.78 -23.63
C ALA A 177 -21.65 -26.41 -25.12
N GLU A 178 -22.23 -25.26 -25.50
CA GLU A 178 -22.20 -24.72 -26.86
C GLU A 178 -20.77 -24.33 -27.30
N SER A 179 -20.02 -23.64 -26.44
CA SER A 179 -18.60 -23.34 -26.66
C SER A 179 -17.76 -24.61 -26.83
N LYS A 180 -18.02 -25.65 -26.00
CA LYS A 180 -17.34 -26.95 -26.14
C LYS A 180 -17.66 -27.63 -27.47
N LYS A 181 -18.92 -27.61 -27.91
CA LYS A 181 -19.36 -28.19 -29.19
C LYS A 181 -18.72 -27.49 -30.40
N LEU A 182 -18.68 -26.16 -30.40
CA LEU A 182 -18.05 -25.35 -31.46
C LEU A 182 -16.52 -25.51 -31.53
N ASN A 183 -15.87 -25.79 -30.40
CA ASN A 183 -14.44 -26.09 -30.34
C ASN A 183 -14.11 -27.52 -30.82
N GLN A 184 -15.05 -28.46 -30.70
CA GLN A 184 -14.87 -29.86 -31.11
C GLN A 184 -15.16 -30.09 -32.61
N SER A 185 -15.97 -29.25 -33.24
CA SER A 185 -16.22 -29.31 -34.69
C SER A 185 -15.03 -28.75 -35.47
N LYS A 186 -14.11 -29.61 -35.92
CA LYS A 186 -13.11 -29.28 -36.96
C LYS A 186 -13.64 -29.72 -38.34
N PRO A 187 -13.66 -28.86 -39.37
CA PRO A 187 -13.85 -29.30 -40.75
C PRO A 187 -12.58 -30.01 -41.24
N TRP A 188 -12.74 -31.10 -42.00
CA TRP A 188 -11.64 -31.78 -42.69
C TRP A 188 -11.85 -31.55 -44.20
N GLY A 189 -11.27 -30.49 -44.75
CA GLY A 189 -11.30 -30.23 -46.20
C GLY A 189 -11.21 -28.75 -46.60
N GLU A 190 -10.64 -28.52 -47.79
CA GLU A 190 -10.36 -27.21 -48.42
C GLU A 190 -11.60 -26.39 -48.84
N LYS A 191 -12.83 -26.91 -48.64
CA LYS A 191 -14.07 -26.27 -49.12
C LYS A 191 -14.77 -25.32 -48.15
N ASP A 192 -14.28 -25.15 -46.93
CA ASP A 192 -15.10 -24.62 -45.81
C ASP A 192 -14.58 -23.31 -45.18
N LEU A 193 -13.88 -22.44 -45.92
CA LEU A 193 -13.44 -21.11 -45.41
C LEU A 193 -14.62 -20.25 -44.90
N SER A 194 -15.79 -20.34 -45.54
CA SER A 194 -17.00 -19.62 -45.11
C SER A 194 -17.64 -20.24 -43.85
N GLU A 195 -17.60 -21.57 -43.71
CA GLU A 195 -18.12 -22.27 -42.54
C GLU A 195 -17.20 -22.08 -41.32
N GLU A 196 -15.89 -22.01 -41.54
CA GLU A 196 -14.91 -21.68 -40.52
C GLU A 196 -15.08 -20.24 -40.00
N ALA A 197 -15.23 -19.25 -40.89
CA ALA A 197 -15.53 -17.87 -40.51
C ALA A 197 -16.87 -17.77 -39.74
N ALA A 198 -17.89 -18.53 -40.14
CA ALA A 198 -19.16 -18.61 -39.44
C ALA A 198 -19.03 -19.25 -38.05
N ARG A 199 -18.20 -20.29 -37.90
CA ARG A 199 -17.89 -20.95 -36.61
C ARG A 199 -17.16 -20.00 -35.67
N GLU A 200 -16.14 -19.30 -36.15
CA GLU A 200 -15.39 -18.32 -35.34
C GLU A 200 -16.29 -17.16 -34.88
N THR A 201 -17.14 -16.67 -35.78
CA THR A 201 -18.12 -15.62 -35.45
C THR A 201 -19.09 -16.09 -34.35
N ARG A 202 -19.59 -17.34 -34.46
CA ARG A 202 -20.45 -17.94 -33.43
C ARG A 202 -19.72 -18.14 -32.11
N LEU A 203 -18.47 -18.59 -32.14
CA LEU A 203 -17.65 -18.77 -30.94
C LEU A 203 -17.39 -17.44 -30.23
N ALA A 204 -17.03 -16.39 -30.98
CA ALA A 204 -16.87 -15.04 -30.45
C ALA A 204 -18.17 -14.50 -29.81
N ALA A 205 -19.31 -14.75 -30.44
CA ALA A 205 -20.62 -14.39 -29.90
C ALA A 205 -20.95 -15.14 -28.59
N VAL A 206 -20.64 -16.44 -28.53
CA VAL A 206 -20.82 -17.28 -27.33
C VAL A 206 -19.92 -16.80 -26.18
N GLU A 207 -18.64 -16.54 -26.43
CA GLU A 207 -17.71 -16.05 -25.39
C GLU A 207 -18.10 -14.65 -24.88
N LYS A 208 -18.54 -13.76 -25.77
CA LYS A 208 -19.12 -12.46 -25.36
C LYS A 208 -20.36 -12.64 -24.49
N ALA A 209 -21.24 -13.57 -24.83
CA ALA A 209 -22.43 -13.89 -24.04
C ALA A 209 -22.07 -14.50 -22.67
N ARG A 210 -21.01 -15.31 -22.58
CA ARG A 210 -20.50 -15.87 -21.32
C ARG A 210 -19.96 -14.78 -20.41
N LEU A 211 -19.16 -13.85 -20.93
CA LEU A 211 -18.63 -12.72 -20.16
C LEU A 211 -19.77 -11.85 -19.61
N ALA A 212 -20.77 -11.54 -20.45
CA ALA A 212 -21.94 -10.77 -20.04
C ALA A 212 -22.75 -11.49 -18.95
N THR A 213 -22.96 -12.81 -19.11
CA THR A 213 -23.71 -13.62 -18.13
C THR A 213 -22.96 -13.70 -16.79
N ARG A 214 -21.64 -13.92 -16.81
CA ARG A 214 -20.80 -13.94 -15.60
C ARG A 214 -20.82 -12.59 -14.87
N ARG A 215 -20.72 -11.48 -15.61
CA ARG A 215 -20.82 -10.15 -15.04
C ARG A 215 -22.18 -9.92 -14.37
N GLN A 216 -23.26 -10.34 -15.02
CA GLN A 216 -24.61 -10.20 -14.47
C GLN A 216 -24.80 -11.04 -13.20
N LEU A 217 -24.31 -12.29 -13.17
CA LEU A 217 -24.37 -13.14 -11.98
C LEU A 217 -23.67 -12.51 -10.77
N VAL A 218 -22.50 -11.89 -10.97
CA VAL A 218 -21.80 -11.19 -9.89
C VAL A 218 -22.62 -10.01 -9.38
N ILE A 219 -23.24 -9.23 -10.27
CA ILE A 219 -24.12 -8.12 -9.89
C ILE A 219 -25.31 -8.64 -9.08
N ASP A 220 -25.98 -9.68 -9.57
CA ASP A 220 -27.16 -10.26 -8.93
C ASP A 220 -26.82 -10.80 -7.53
N LEU A 221 -25.68 -11.50 -7.38
CA LEU A 221 -25.21 -12.00 -6.09
C LEU A 221 -24.98 -10.88 -5.06
N LEU A 222 -24.41 -9.76 -5.50
CA LEU A 222 -24.21 -8.59 -4.63
C LEU A 222 -25.55 -7.92 -4.27
N ASP A 223 -26.47 -7.86 -5.23
CA ASP A 223 -27.77 -7.23 -5.05
C ASP A 223 -28.70 -8.01 -4.12
N VAL A 224 -28.51 -9.32 -3.90
CA VAL A 224 -29.31 -10.14 -2.94
C VAL A 224 -29.34 -9.53 -1.54
N SER A 225 -28.23 -8.93 -1.10
CA SER A 225 -28.09 -8.36 0.25
C SER A 225 -29.07 -7.20 0.53
N LEU A 226 -29.49 -6.47 -0.51
CA LEU A 226 -30.31 -5.28 -0.37
C LEU A 226 -31.79 -5.58 -0.06
N PRO A 227 -32.50 -6.47 -0.77
CA PRO A 227 -33.83 -6.88 -0.37
C PRO A 227 -33.81 -7.84 0.83
N ALA A 228 -32.77 -8.66 1.00
CA ALA A 228 -32.68 -9.59 2.14
C ALA A 228 -32.70 -8.84 3.50
N THR A 229 -31.99 -7.71 3.58
CA THR A 229 -31.98 -6.85 4.76
C THR A 229 -33.30 -6.12 5.00
N SER A 230 -34.03 -5.76 3.95
CA SER A 230 -35.32 -5.05 4.09
C SER A 230 -36.52 -5.97 4.39
N ILE A 231 -36.40 -7.27 4.14
CA ILE A 231 -37.40 -8.28 4.54
C ILE A 231 -37.04 -8.91 5.90
N GLU A 232 -35.91 -8.53 6.51
CA GLU A 232 -35.40 -9.12 7.76
C GLU A 232 -35.11 -10.63 7.63
N LEU A 233 -34.88 -11.13 6.41
CA LEU A 233 -34.43 -12.51 6.16
C LEU A 233 -32.99 -12.75 6.61
N TYR A 234 -32.23 -11.66 6.64
CA TYR A 234 -30.92 -11.53 7.25
C TYR A 234 -30.94 -10.15 7.87
N SER A 235 -30.74 -10.03 9.17
CA SER A 235 -30.40 -8.75 9.72
C SER A 235 -28.87 -8.63 9.65
N LEU A 236 -28.40 -7.69 8.82
CA LEU A 236 -26.99 -7.30 8.84
C LEU A 236 -26.63 -6.82 10.26
N SER A 237 -27.63 -6.36 11.03
CA SER A 237 -27.58 -6.10 12.46
C SER A 237 -27.37 -7.35 13.32
N GLU A 238 -27.94 -8.54 13.10
CA GLU A 238 -27.69 -9.74 13.93
C GLU A 238 -26.29 -10.32 13.64
N VAL A 239 -25.86 -10.26 12.38
CA VAL A 239 -24.45 -10.52 12.01
C VAL A 239 -23.51 -9.43 12.58
N LEU A 240 -24.05 -8.24 12.88
CA LEU A 240 -23.37 -7.14 13.58
C LEU A 240 -23.71 -7.05 15.08
N GLU A 241 -24.58 -7.88 15.65
CA GLU A 241 -24.95 -7.99 17.09
C GLU A 241 -24.12 -9.11 17.72
N GLY A 242 -23.64 -10.06 16.91
CA GLY A 242 -22.39 -10.76 17.18
C GLY A 242 -21.14 -9.89 16.99
N GLY A 243 -21.32 -8.63 16.57
CA GLY A 243 -20.31 -7.57 16.54
C GLY A 243 -20.67 -6.45 17.53
N PRO A 244 -19.74 -5.55 17.87
CA PRO A 244 -20.04 -4.47 18.79
C PRO A 244 -20.96 -3.43 18.12
N SER A 245 -21.93 -2.92 18.88
CA SER A 245 -22.78 -1.81 18.44
C SER A 245 -21.99 -0.50 18.41
N LEU A 246 -22.50 0.51 17.70
CA LEU A 246 -21.84 1.81 17.60
C LEU A 246 -21.83 2.57 18.94
N ASP A 247 -22.75 2.25 19.86
CA ASP A 247 -22.82 2.85 21.19
C ASP A 247 -21.78 2.23 22.14
N ASP A 248 -21.44 0.95 21.95
CA ASP A 248 -20.30 0.29 22.63
C ASP A 248 -18.93 0.87 22.22
N PHE A 249 -18.88 1.64 21.12
CA PHE A 249 -17.68 2.33 20.66
C PHE A 249 -17.44 3.68 21.36
N ILE A 250 -18.44 4.22 22.07
CA ILE A 250 -18.40 5.59 22.63
C ILE A 250 -18.31 5.58 24.16
N ALA A 251 -18.90 4.59 24.84
CA ALA A 251 -18.80 4.46 26.29
C ALA A 251 -17.53 3.67 26.66
N GLY A 252 -16.42 4.39 26.86
CA GLY A 252 -15.18 3.83 27.37
C GLY A 252 -15.31 3.46 28.85
N ASP A 253 -15.17 2.16 29.16
CA ASP A 253 -14.49 1.65 30.35
C ASP A 253 -14.64 0.12 30.42
N VAL A 254 -13.83 -0.65 29.66
CA VAL A 254 -13.39 -2.00 30.09
C VAL A 254 -12.02 -2.28 29.45
N GLN A 255 -11.11 -2.82 30.28
CA GLN A 255 -9.72 -3.09 29.96
C GLN A 255 -9.52 -4.02 28.74
N PRO A 256 -8.45 -3.81 27.93
CA PRO A 256 -8.37 -4.42 26.61
C PRO A 256 -7.82 -5.84 26.67
N GLU A 257 -8.68 -6.84 26.59
CA GLU A 257 -8.27 -8.13 26.02
C GLU A 257 -8.33 -8.02 24.49
N ARG A 258 -7.15 -7.98 23.88
CA ARG A 258 -6.94 -7.53 22.50
C ARG A 258 -7.41 -8.58 21.48
N VAL A 259 -8.64 -8.48 21.00
CA VAL A 259 -9.13 -9.29 19.87
C VAL A 259 -8.41 -8.88 18.58
N VAL A 260 -7.73 -9.84 17.96
CA VAL A 260 -6.92 -9.63 16.75
C VAL A 260 -7.74 -9.91 15.50
N LEU A 261 -7.94 -8.88 14.69
CA LEU A 261 -8.56 -8.97 13.37
C LEU A 261 -7.50 -9.21 12.28
N GLY A 262 -7.65 -10.32 11.56
CA GLY A 262 -6.77 -10.76 10.47
C GLY A 262 -6.84 -12.27 10.31
N ASN A 263 -6.59 -12.77 9.10
CA ASN A 263 -6.55 -14.19 8.76
C ASN A 263 -6.00 -15.07 9.90
N THR A 264 -6.82 -15.92 10.53
CA THR A 264 -6.46 -16.74 11.70
C THR A 264 -5.50 -17.90 11.39
N LYS A 265 -5.14 -18.09 10.12
CA LYS A 265 -4.12 -19.06 9.68
C LYS A 265 -2.72 -18.44 9.48
N GLY A 266 -2.55 -17.13 9.66
CA GLY A 266 -1.24 -16.48 9.64
C GLY A 266 -0.78 -16.14 11.06
N PRO A 267 0.53 -16.20 11.37
CA PRO A 267 1.01 -15.82 12.69
C PRO A 267 0.61 -14.35 12.96
N ARG A 268 -0.03 -14.11 14.11
CA ARG A 268 -0.39 -12.76 14.59
C ARG A 268 0.89 -11.98 14.83
N LEU A 269 0.88 -10.66 14.60
CA LEU A 269 2.03 -9.82 14.92
C LEU A 269 2.32 -9.89 16.45
N PRO A 270 3.49 -10.41 16.86
CA PRO A 270 3.88 -10.51 18.26
C PRO A 270 3.85 -9.15 18.98
N SER A 271 3.67 -9.18 20.31
CA SER A 271 3.62 -7.98 21.15
C SER A 271 4.89 -7.14 21.06
N TYR A 272 6.06 -7.76 21.02
CA TYR A 272 7.38 -7.11 20.96
C TYR A 272 7.68 -6.39 19.63
N LEU A 273 6.84 -6.55 18.61
CA LEU A 273 6.94 -5.83 17.33
C LEU A 273 5.97 -4.65 17.21
N LYS A 274 5.23 -4.33 18.28
CA LYS A 274 4.24 -3.26 18.27
C LYS A 274 4.87 -1.96 18.77
N THR A 275 4.72 -0.89 17.98
CA THR A 275 5.18 0.45 18.36
C THR A 275 4.00 1.39 18.61
N SER A 276 4.25 2.45 19.38
CA SER A 276 3.29 3.54 19.62
C SER A 276 3.15 4.42 18.37
N ILE A 277 1.98 5.06 18.23
CA ILE A 277 1.75 6.02 17.15
C ILE A 277 2.61 7.27 17.41
N PRO A 278 3.36 7.77 16.41
CA PRO A 278 4.18 8.97 16.58
C PRO A 278 3.31 10.19 16.92
N THR A 279 3.55 10.80 18.07
CA THR A 279 2.93 12.06 18.50
C THR A 279 4.00 12.99 19.07
N GLY A 280 4.23 14.16 18.46
CA GLY A 280 5.24 15.11 18.97
C GLY A 280 5.47 16.35 18.10
N ALA A 281 5.93 17.43 18.73
CA ALA A 281 6.23 18.72 18.07
C ALA A 281 7.45 18.64 17.13
N SER A 282 8.52 17.94 17.54
CA SER A 282 9.73 17.71 16.72
C SER A 282 9.40 16.97 15.42
N PHE A 283 8.66 15.87 15.52
CA PHE A 283 8.17 15.11 14.37
C PHE A 283 7.40 15.99 13.37
N SER A 284 6.50 16.85 13.87
CA SER A 284 5.68 17.74 13.03
C SER A 284 6.52 18.82 12.33
N LYS A 285 7.58 19.32 12.99
CA LYS A 285 8.51 20.30 12.43
C LYS A 285 9.34 19.70 11.30
N ILE A 286 10.02 18.58 11.54
CA ILE A 286 10.84 17.89 10.52
C ILE A 286 9.97 17.54 9.30
N LYS A 287 8.75 17.04 9.53
CA LYS A 287 7.79 16.76 8.46
C LYS A 287 7.43 17.98 7.63
N LYS A 288 7.26 19.16 8.25
CA LYS A 288 6.96 20.41 7.55
C LYS A 288 8.16 20.87 6.72
N ASP A 289 9.36 20.77 7.27
CA ASP A 289 10.60 21.20 6.61
C ASP A 289 10.89 20.32 5.38
N LEU A 290 10.77 18.99 5.50
CA LEU A 290 10.91 18.05 4.40
C LEU A 290 9.95 18.35 3.24
N ARG A 291 8.68 18.63 3.55
CA ARG A 291 7.67 19.00 2.54
C ARG A 291 7.97 20.34 1.88
N GLY A 292 8.44 21.33 2.64
CA GLY A 292 8.81 22.64 2.11
C GLY A 292 9.96 22.58 1.10
N LEU A 293 10.88 21.63 1.31
CA LEU A 293 12.08 21.44 0.48
C LEU A 293 11.91 20.36 -0.59
N LYS A 294 10.70 19.79 -0.74
CA LYS A 294 10.38 18.70 -1.67
C LYS A 294 11.29 17.47 -1.52
N LEU A 295 11.77 17.21 -0.30
CA LEU A 295 12.63 16.07 0.01
C LEU A 295 11.80 14.85 0.40
N HIS A 296 12.26 13.68 -0.01
CA HIS A 296 11.68 12.40 0.38
C HIS A 296 12.47 11.77 1.51
N THR A 297 11.79 10.98 2.35
CA THR A 297 12.45 10.18 3.40
C THR A 297 12.01 8.73 3.31
N VAL A 298 12.95 7.82 3.46
CA VAL A 298 12.63 6.39 3.55
C VAL A 298 11.77 6.11 4.79
N CYS A 299 11.87 6.94 5.83
CA CYS A 299 11.06 6.83 7.03
C CYS A 299 9.56 6.90 6.71
N GLU A 300 9.15 7.84 5.84
CA GLU A 300 7.77 7.96 5.39
C GLU A 300 7.43 6.93 4.29
N GLU A 301 8.27 6.81 3.27
CA GLU A 301 7.96 5.98 2.09
C GLU A 301 7.99 4.47 2.39
N ALA A 302 8.88 4.03 3.29
CA ALA A 302 8.95 2.63 3.75
C ALA A 302 8.06 2.34 4.97
N ARG A 303 7.27 3.32 5.45
CA ARG A 303 6.35 3.17 6.60
C ARG A 303 7.07 2.69 7.86
N CYS A 304 8.18 3.35 8.20
CA CYS A 304 9.05 2.92 9.28
C CYS A 304 8.31 2.96 10.64
N PRO A 305 8.29 1.85 11.41
CA PRO A 305 7.67 1.83 12.74
C PRO A 305 8.41 2.70 13.77
N ASN A 306 9.66 3.09 13.47
CA ASN A 306 10.55 3.82 14.36
C ASN A 306 10.58 5.33 14.09
N ILE A 307 9.74 5.85 13.18
CA ILE A 307 9.80 7.26 12.75
C ILE A 307 9.62 8.25 13.92
N GLY A 308 8.76 7.93 14.88
CA GLY A 308 8.58 8.74 16.08
C GLY A 308 9.83 8.78 16.96
N ASP A 309 10.49 7.63 17.12
CA ASP A 309 11.70 7.51 17.93
C ASP A 309 12.88 8.23 17.30
N CYS A 310 13.08 8.10 15.99
CA CYS A 310 14.21 8.72 15.29
C CYS A 310 14.07 10.25 15.20
N TRP A 311 12.85 10.76 14.98
CA TRP A 311 12.61 12.20 14.79
C TRP A 311 12.26 12.94 16.10
N GLY A 312 11.84 12.21 17.14
CA GLY A 312 11.28 12.78 18.36
C GLY A 312 12.28 13.23 19.42
N GLY A 313 13.57 12.90 19.29
CA GLY A 313 14.55 13.07 20.38
C GLY A 313 14.26 12.14 21.57
N LYS A 314 15.16 12.08 22.56
CA LYS A 314 14.92 11.33 23.81
C LYS A 314 13.97 12.12 24.73
N PRO A 315 12.97 11.49 25.38
CA PRO A 315 12.18 12.14 26.42
C PRO A 315 13.10 12.63 27.56
N GLY A 316 13.01 13.92 27.92
CA GLY A 316 13.82 14.53 28.99
C GLY A 316 15.22 15.01 28.59
N ALA A 317 15.62 14.86 27.33
CA ALA A 317 16.87 15.46 26.84
C ALA A 317 16.71 16.97 26.63
N THR A 318 17.77 17.74 26.91
CA THR A 318 17.80 19.17 26.56
C THR A 318 17.65 19.35 25.04
N GLU A 319 17.23 20.54 24.58
CA GLU A 319 17.03 20.78 23.14
C GLU A 319 18.30 20.52 22.30
N ALA A 320 19.49 20.74 22.89
CA ALA A 320 20.78 20.43 22.29
C ALA A 320 21.06 18.91 22.23
N GLU A 321 20.82 18.18 23.32
CA GLU A 321 21.00 16.71 23.37
C GLU A 321 19.99 15.99 22.47
N GLY A 322 18.74 16.46 22.43
CA GLY A 322 17.69 15.93 21.58
C GLY A 322 17.98 16.07 20.08
N ARG A 323 18.65 17.16 19.67
CA ARG A 323 19.11 17.37 18.28
C ARG A 323 20.30 16.49 17.93
N SER A 324 21.24 16.28 18.85
CA SER A 324 22.39 15.41 18.62
C SER A 324 22.03 13.92 18.44
N ALA A 325 20.94 13.47 19.07
CA ALA A 325 20.46 12.09 19.01
C ALA A 325 19.37 11.84 17.95
N ALA A 326 19.04 12.86 17.15
CA ALA A 326 18.01 12.75 16.11
C ALA A 326 18.64 12.26 14.80
N THR A 327 18.19 11.11 14.33
CA THR A 327 18.58 10.54 13.03
C THR A 327 17.51 10.88 12.00
N ALA A 328 17.92 11.48 10.87
CA ALA A 328 17.10 11.54 9.68
C ALA A 328 17.70 10.68 8.57
N THR A 329 16.85 10.00 7.81
CA THR A 329 17.26 9.28 6.61
C THR A 329 16.59 9.91 5.39
N ILE A 330 17.37 10.58 4.57
CA ILE A 330 16.91 11.24 3.35
C ILE A 330 17.00 10.27 2.19
N MET A 331 15.94 10.21 1.40
CA MET A 331 15.87 9.40 0.20
C MET A 331 16.00 10.30 -1.02
N LEU A 332 17.15 10.21 -1.69
CA LEU A 332 17.49 10.92 -2.91
C LEU A 332 16.83 10.26 -4.13
N MET A 333 16.74 11.01 -5.22
CA MET A 333 16.27 10.58 -6.54
C MET A 333 14.78 10.24 -6.59
N GLY A 334 14.00 10.82 -5.68
CA GLY A 334 12.55 10.69 -5.60
C GLY A 334 12.05 9.45 -4.85
N ASP A 335 10.76 9.14 -5.01
CA ASP A 335 10.04 8.08 -4.27
C ASP A 335 9.70 6.84 -5.11
N THR A 336 10.21 6.77 -6.34
CA THR A 336 9.84 5.77 -7.33
C THR A 336 11.07 5.08 -7.90
N CYS A 337 11.18 3.79 -7.62
CA CYS A 337 12.29 2.92 -7.97
C CYS A 337 12.09 2.20 -9.31
N THR A 338 13.18 1.96 -10.03
CA THR A 338 13.18 1.12 -11.25
C THR A 338 13.19 -0.39 -10.95
N ARG A 339 13.38 -0.76 -9.67
CA ARG A 339 13.44 -2.13 -9.18
C ARG A 339 12.27 -2.50 -8.28
N GLY A 340 11.92 -3.78 -8.29
CA GLY A 340 10.76 -4.34 -7.59
C GLY A 340 11.13 -5.39 -6.55
N CYS A 341 11.94 -5.02 -5.55
CA CYS A 341 12.25 -5.91 -4.42
C CYS A 341 10.97 -6.33 -3.68
N ARG A 342 10.78 -7.62 -3.41
CA ARG A 342 9.51 -8.16 -2.91
C ARG A 342 9.18 -7.78 -1.47
N PHE A 343 10.18 -7.30 -0.73
CA PHE A 343 10.06 -6.80 0.63
C PHE A 343 9.79 -5.29 0.72
N CYS A 344 10.15 -4.52 -0.31
CA CYS A 344 10.26 -3.06 -0.25
C CYS A 344 8.93 -2.36 -0.57
N SER A 345 8.56 -1.33 0.21
CA SER A 345 7.31 -0.59 0.05
C SER A 345 7.40 0.62 -0.90
N VAL A 346 8.59 0.96 -1.39
CA VAL A 346 8.82 2.09 -2.30
C VAL A 346 8.08 1.85 -3.62
N LYS A 347 7.58 2.92 -4.25
CA LYS A 347 6.83 2.82 -5.51
C LYS A 347 7.76 2.30 -6.61
N THR A 348 7.18 1.62 -7.60
CA THR A 348 7.95 1.04 -8.70
C THR A 348 7.45 1.55 -10.05
N SER A 349 8.35 2.05 -10.89
CA SER A 349 8.07 2.44 -12.28
C SER A 349 9.29 2.14 -13.15
N ARG A 350 9.07 1.72 -14.39
CA ARG A 350 10.15 1.59 -15.39
C ARG A 350 10.69 2.94 -15.85
N ALA A 351 9.87 3.98 -15.78
CA ALA A 351 10.20 5.34 -16.15
C ALA A 351 9.81 6.26 -14.98
N PRO A 352 10.66 6.37 -13.93
CA PRO A 352 10.45 7.36 -12.89
C PRO A 352 10.62 8.79 -13.43
N PRO A 353 10.19 9.81 -12.69
CA PRO A 353 10.45 11.20 -13.05
C PRO A 353 11.95 11.50 -13.23
N PRO A 354 12.31 12.51 -14.05
CA PRO A 354 13.69 12.95 -14.17
C PRO A 354 14.23 13.41 -12.82
N LEU A 355 15.55 13.27 -12.61
CA LEU A 355 16.20 13.82 -11.42
C LEU A 355 16.03 15.34 -11.38
N ASP A 356 15.80 15.88 -10.19
CA ASP A 356 15.87 17.32 -9.95
C ASP A 356 17.36 17.73 -9.84
N PRO A 357 17.91 18.53 -10.78
CA PRO A 357 19.30 18.95 -10.73
C PRO A 357 19.65 19.76 -9.47
N HIS A 358 18.66 20.34 -8.79
CA HIS A 358 18.85 21.10 -7.56
C HIS A 358 18.70 20.26 -6.29
N GLU A 359 18.30 18.99 -6.37
CA GLU A 359 18.18 18.09 -5.21
C GLU A 359 19.46 18.03 -4.35
N PRO A 360 20.68 17.95 -4.91
CA PRO A 360 21.91 17.92 -4.11
C PRO A 360 22.13 19.20 -3.30
N GLU A 361 21.85 20.36 -3.90
CA GLU A 361 22.00 21.66 -3.25
C GLU A 361 20.93 21.86 -2.17
N ASN A 362 19.67 21.58 -2.50
CA ASN A 362 18.54 21.70 -1.58
C ASN A 362 18.68 20.76 -0.38
N THR A 363 19.16 19.54 -0.61
CA THR A 363 19.41 18.56 0.45
C THR A 363 20.53 19.03 1.39
N ALA A 364 21.64 19.51 0.83
CA ALA A 364 22.75 20.03 1.64
C ALA A 364 22.34 21.27 2.47
N GLU A 365 21.53 22.16 1.88
CA GLU A 365 20.97 23.33 2.57
C GLU A 365 19.95 22.95 3.66
N ALA A 366 19.16 21.89 3.45
CA ALA A 366 18.26 21.36 4.47
C ALA A 366 19.03 20.86 5.69
N ILE A 367 20.02 20.00 5.42
CA ILE A 367 20.79 19.30 6.45
C ILE A 367 21.63 20.29 7.27
N SER A 368 22.22 21.32 6.64
CA SER A 368 23.00 22.34 7.35
C SER A 368 22.16 23.12 8.39
N ARG A 369 20.84 23.24 8.18
CA ARG A 369 19.92 23.95 9.08
C ARG A 369 19.39 23.09 10.22
N TRP A 370 19.45 21.77 10.10
CA TRP A 370 18.84 20.86 11.08
C TRP A 370 19.70 20.65 12.34
N GLY A 371 21.00 20.94 12.27
CA GLY A 371 21.92 20.78 13.40
C GLY A 371 22.05 19.33 13.88
N LEU A 372 21.94 18.36 12.97
CA LEU A 372 22.10 16.93 13.24
C LEU A 372 23.58 16.57 13.31
N GLY A 373 23.98 15.68 14.20
CA GLY A 373 25.35 15.16 14.24
C GLY A 373 25.63 14.09 13.19
N TYR A 374 24.58 13.41 12.73
CA TYR A 374 24.65 12.26 11.85
C TYR A 374 23.47 12.25 10.88
N ILE A 375 23.73 11.93 9.61
CA ILE A 375 22.70 11.81 8.58
C ILE A 375 22.92 10.53 7.76
N VAL A 376 21.82 9.84 7.46
CA VAL A 376 21.82 8.74 6.50
C VAL A 376 21.22 9.23 5.18
N LEU A 377 21.94 9.05 4.09
CA LEU A 377 21.44 9.23 2.74
C LEU A 377 21.17 7.85 2.15
N THR A 378 20.03 7.70 1.49
CA THR A 378 19.71 6.52 0.68
C THR A 378 19.15 6.99 -0.65
N SER A 379 19.04 6.09 -1.63
CA SER A 379 18.34 6.40 -2.88
C SER A 379 17.46 5.24 -3.32
N VAL A 380 16.57 5.52 -4.27
CA VAL A 380 15.99 4.48 -5.11
C VAL A 380 17.00 4.01 -6.16
N ASP A 381 16.80 2.82 -6.73
CA ASP A 381 17.59 2.38 -7.88
C ASP A 381 17.09 3.10 -9.16
N ARG A 382 18.04 3.71 -9.88
CA ARG A 382 17.82 4.46 -11.13
C ARG A 382 18.49 3.79 -12.31
N ASP A 383 18.08 2.55 -12.61
CA ASP A 383 18.57 1.79 -13.77
C ASP A 383 18.22 2.47 -15.13
N ASP A 384 17.36 3.50 -15.11
CA ASP A 384 17.05 4.35 -16.26
C ASP A 384 18.16 5.37 -16.59
N LEU A 385 19.11 5.61 -15.67
CA LEU A 385 20.23 6.51 -15.85
C LEU A 385 21.51 5.75 -16.20
N ALA A 386 22.32 6.30 -17.10
CA ALA A 386 23.58 5.69 -17.53
C ALA A 386 24.58 5.47 -16.38
N ASP A 387 24.59 6.37 -15.41
CA ASP A 387 25.47 6.29 -14.22
C ASP A 387 24.76 5.66 -13.00
N GLY A 388 23.52 5.18 -13.15
CA GLY A 388 22.72 4.66 -12.06
C GLY A 388 22.42 5.68 -10.94
N GLY A 389 22.64 6.98 -11.18
CA GLY A 389 22.52 8.05 -10.19
C GLY A 389 23.74 8.22 -9.26
N CYS A 390 24.86 7.52 -9.49
CA CYS A 390 26.02 7.58 -8.59
C CYS A 390 26.62 9.00 -8.48
N ARG A 391 26.65 9.79 -9.57
CA ARG A 391 27.16 11.17 -9.52
C ARG A 391 26.27 12.06 -8.68
N HIS A 392 24.96 11.92 -8.83
CA HIS A 392 23.98 12.68 -8.06
C HIS A 392 24.12 12.41 -6.55
N PHE A 393 24.33 11.14 -6.19
CA PHE A 393 24.58 10.73 -4.81
C PHE A 393 25.89 11.34 -4.27
N ALA A 394 26.98 11.24 -5.03
CA ALA A 394 28.29 11.76 -4.64
C ALA A 394 28.29 13.30 -4.52
N GLU A 395 27.66 14.01 -5.46
CA GLU A 395 27.52 15.47 -5.43
C GLU A 395 26.76 15.93 -4.19
N THR A 396 25.70 15.20 -3.81
CA THR A 396 24.94 15.49 -2.59
C THR A 396 25.81 15.39 -1.34
N ILE A 397 26.61 14.33 -1.22
CA ILE A 397 27.54 14.14 -0.10
C ILE A 397 28.57 15.26 -0.06
N GLN A 398 29.18 15.59 -1.21
CA GLN A 398 30.21 16.64 -1.30
C GLN A 398 29.64 18.00 -0.88
N LYS A 399 28.44 18.36 -1.33
CA LYS A 399 27.77 19.61 -0.92
C LYS A 399 27.43 19.65 0.56
N ILE A 400 26.99 18.52 1.13
CA ILE A 400 26.77 18.42 2.59
C ILE A 400 28.09 18.65 3.33
N LYS A 401 29.19 18.01 2.91
CA LYS A 401 30.50 18.18 3.54
C LYS A 401 31.07 19.60 3.37
N GLN A 402 30.76 20.29 2.29
CA GLN A 402 31.14 21.69 2.10
C GLN A 402 30.38 22.63 3.04
N LYS A 403 29.05 22.46 3.19
CA LYS A 403 28.21 23.34 4.02
C LYS A 403 28.26 23.01 5.51
N ALA A 404 28.41 21.73 5.85
CA ALA A 404 28.34 21.22 7.21
C ALA A 404 29.37 20.09 7.45
N PRO A 405 30.67 20.41 7.44
CA PRO A 405 31.75 19.40 7.51
C PRO A 405 31.74 18.56 8.80
N HIS A 406 31.14 19.07 9.87
CA HIS A 406 31.04 18.41 11.17
C HIS A 406 30.01 17.27 11.20
N ILE A 407 29.09 17.20 10.23
CA ILE A 407 28.04 16.19 10.16
C ILE A 407 28.63 14.90 9.60
N LEU A 408 28.40 13.79 10.28
CA LEU A 408 28.76 12.46 9.80
C LEU A 408 27.71 11.98 8.77
N VAL A 409 28.18 11.45 7.63
CA VAL A 409 27.34 11.04 6.50
C VAL A 409 27.49 9.54 6.27
N GLU A 410 26.39 8.81 6.45
CA GLU A 410 26.24 7.42 6.01
C GLU A 410 25.55 7.39 4.65
N ALA A 411 26.15 6.72 3.67
CA ALA A 411 25.58 6.51 2.35
C ALA A 411 25.09 5.07 2.21
N LEU A 412 23.78 4.85 2.29
CA LEU A 412 23.13 3.59 1.96
C LEU A 412 22.82 3.54 0.47
N THR A 413 23.70 2.90 -0.31
CA THR A 413 23.63 2.92 -1.77
C THR A 413 22.91 1.69 -2.34
N GLY A 414 22.40 1.84 -3.57
CA GLY A 414 22.11 0.70 -4.44
C GLY A 414 23.39 -0.05 -4.84
N ASP A 415 23.26 -1.03 -5.74
CA ASP A 415 24.39 -1.82 -6.25
C ASP A 415 24.98 -1.30 -7.57
N PHE A 416 24.40 -0.23 -8.14
CA PHE A 416 24.78 0.36 -9.42
C PHE A 416 24.90 -0.66 -10.57
N ALA A 417 24.05 -1.69 -10.54
CA ALA A 417 24.07 -2.82 -11.47
C ALA A 417 25.43 -3.55 -11.56
N GLY A 418 26.18 -3.54 -10.45
CA GLY A 418 27.50 -4.17 -10.34
C GLY A 418 28.64 -3.34 -10.94
N ASN A 419 28.40 -2.10 -11.36
CA ASN A 419 29.47 -1.23 -11.84
C ASN A 419 30.31 -0.72 -10.67
N LEU A 420 31.54 -1.23 -10.54
CA LEU A 420 32.43 -0.89 -9.45
C LEU A 420 33.03 0.52 -9.55
N ASP A 421 33.10 1.12 -10.74
CA ASP A 421 33.56 2.51 -10.89
C ASP A 421 32.54 3.49 -10.30
N HIS A 422 31.25 3.18 -10.45
CA HIS A 422 30.16 3.93 -9.80
C HIS A 422 30.23 3.81 -8.28
N VAL A 423 30.55 2.61 -7.76
CA VAL A 423 30.79 2.38 -6.32
C VAL A 423 31.96 3.23 -5.83
N SER A 424 33.09 3.20 -6.55
CA SER A 424 34.29 3.97 -6.22
C SER A 424 34.06 5.48 -6.21
N LEU A 425 33.25 5.98 -7.15
CA LEU A 425 32.90 7.40 -7.22
C LEU A 425 32.16 7.86 -5.96
N VAL A 426 31.17 7.07 -5.50
CA VAL A 426 30.46 7.39 -4.24
C VAL A 426 31.37 7.21 -3.03
N ALA A 427 32.20 6.15 -2.99
CA ALA A 427 33.14 5.91 -1.91
C ALA A 427 34.12 7.10 -1.69
N LYS A 428 34.52 7.77 -2.77
CA LYS A 428 35.43 8.94 -2.77
C LYS A 428 34.74 10.28 -2.51
N SER A 429 33.43 10.30 -2.27
CA SER A 429 32.67 11.55 -2.08
C SER A 429 32.93 12.28 -0.75
N GLY A 430 33.68 11.66 0.17
CA GLY A 430 33.96 12.21 1.51
C GLY A 430 33.00 11.72 2.59
N LEU A 431 32.18 10.71 2.32
CA LEU A 431 31.34 10.03 3.31
C LEU A 431 32.14 9.44 4.49
N ASP A 432 31.44 9.15 5.59
CA ASP A 432 32.02 8.53 6.77
C ASP A 432 31.75 7.02 6.84
N VAL A 433 30.56 6.60 6.38
CA VAL A 433 30.11 5.21 6.37
C VAL A 433 29.53 4.85 5.01
N TYR A 434 30.03 3.78 4.40
CA TYR A 434 29.44 3.23 3.17
C TYR A 434 28.59 2.02 3.54
N ALA A 435 27.29 2.12 3.32
CA ALA A 435 26.34 1.07 3.60
C ALA A 435 25.78 0.48 2.29
N HIS A 436 25.73 -0.85 2.23
CA HIS A 436 24.99 -1.56 1.18
C HIS A 436 24.41 -2.83 1.78
N ASN A 437 23.09 -2.97 1.71
CA ASN A 437 22.41 -4.10 2.33
C ASN A 437 22.40 -5.32 1.41
N VAL A 438 22.88 -6.46 1.95
CA VAL A 438 22.66 -7.77 1.32
C VAL A 438 21.20 -8.24 1.48
N GLU A 439 20.50 -7.70 2.48
CA GLU A 439 19.08 -7.90 2.83
C GLU A 439 18.70 -9.30 3.30
N THR A 440 19.25 -10.35 2.70
CA THR A 440 19.00 -11.75 3.06
C THR A 440 20.20 -12.62 2.68
N VAL A 441 20.10 -13.93 2.93
CA VAL A 441 21.09 -14.94 2.59
C VAL A 441 21.14 -15.20 1.07
N GLU A 442 22.24 -15.76 0.59
CA GLU A 442 22.46 -15.99 -0.86
C GLU A 442 21.32 -16.80 -1.50
N ALA A 443 20.91 -17.90 -0.86
CA ALA A 443 19.86 -18.78 -1.37
C ALA A 443 18.50 -18.08 -1.55
N LEU A 444 18.18 -17.06 -0.74
CA LEU A 444 16.90 -16.37 -0.76
C LEU A 444 16.91 -15.08 -1.58
N THR A 445 18.09 -14.59 -1.94
CA THR A 445 18.27 -13.34 -2.68
C THR A 445 17.37 -13.26 -3.93
N PRO A 446 17.28 -14.28 -4.82
CA PRO A 446 16.42 -14.23 -6.01
C PRO A 446 14.91 -14.17 -5.71
N TYR A 447 14.50 -14.58 -4.51
CA TYR A 447 13.10 -14.60 -4.08
C TYR A 447 12.70 -13.36 -3.27
N VAL A 448 13.68 -12.70 -2.64
CA VAL A 448 13.46 -11.52 -1.78
C VAL A 448 13.72 -10.22 -2.54
N ARG A 449 14.82 -10.15 -3.30
CA ARG A 449 15.29 -8.94 -3.99
C ARG A 449 14.88 -8.95 -5.46
N ASP A 450 15.04 -7.81 -6.12
CA ASP A 450 14.89 -7.74 -7.59
C ASP A 450 15.93 -8.66 -8.25
N ARG A 451 15.56 -9.32 -9.34
CA ARG A 451 16.42 -10.28 -10.06
C ARG A 451 17.78 -9.71 -10.49
N ARG A 452 17.90 -8.38 -10.60
CA ARG A 452 19.14 -7.67 -10.95
C ARG A 452 20.12 -7.55 -9.77
N ALA A 453 19.64 -7.71 -8.54
CA ALA A 453 20.45 -7.63 -7.33
C ALA A 453 20.84 -9.04 -6.88
N THR A 454 22.14 -9.35 -6.91
CA THR A 454 22.66 -10.65 -6.46
C THR A 454 23.46 -10.50 -5.16
N PHE A 455 23.53 -11.57 -4.36
CA PHE A 455 24.30 -11.58 -3.11
C PHE A 455 25.78 -11.30 -3.38
N ARG A 456 26.35 -11.95 -4.41
CA ARG A 456 27.75 -11.78 -4.80
C ARG A 456 28.05 -10.36 -5.30
N GLN A 457 27.16 -9.78 -6.09
CA GLN A 457 27.28 -8.37 -6.49
C GLN A 457 27.29 -7.44 -5.27
N SER A 458 26.39 -7.67 -4.30
CA SER A 458 26.39 -6.90 -3.05
C SER A 458 27.68 -7.04 -2.24
N LEU A 459 28.30 -8.22 -2.21
CA LEU A 459 29.62 -8.39 -1.59
C LEU A 459 30.69 -7.60 -2.33
N SER A 460 30.72 -7.63 -3.66
CA SER A 460 31.69 -6.87 -4.47
C SER A 460 31.54 -5.36 -4.28
N VAL A 461 30.32 -4.84 -4.08
CA VAL A 461 30.07 -3.43 -3.74
C VAL A 461 30.74 -3.06 -2.42
N LEU A 462 30.51 -3.85 -1.36
CA LEU A 462 31.08 -3.60 -0.03
C LEU A 462 32.60 -3.75 -0.03
N GLU A 463 33.11 -4.77 -0.73
CA GLU A 463 34.54 -5.01 -0.90
C GLU A 463 35.22 -3.83 -1.60
N ARG A 464 34.65 -3.36 -2.71
CA ARG A 464 35.17 -2.20 -3.45
C ARG A 464 35.18 -0.95 -2.59
N ALA A 465 34.10 -0.65 -1.87
CA ALA A 465 34.05 0.50 -0.98
C ALA A 465 35.15 0.45 0.10
N LYS A 466 35.43 -0.75 0.65
CA LYS A 466 36.52 -0.93 1.61
C LYS A 466 37.90 -0.70 0.99
N GLN A 467 38.12 -1.20 -0.24
CA GLN A 467 39.38 -1.02 -0.98
C GLN A 467 39.66 0.45 -1.32
N GLU A 468 38.61 1.27 -1.52
CA GLU A 468 38.74 2.72 -1.76
C GLU A 468 39.02 3.53 -0.48
N GLY A 469 39.21 2.86 0.66
CA GLY A 469 39.63 3.49 1.91
C GLY A 469 38.49 4.08 2.74
N VAL A 470 37.24 3.67 2.51
CA VAL A 470 36.13 4.06 3.39
C VAL A 470 36.41 3.55 4.82
N ARG A 471 36.22 4.44 5.80
CA ARG A 471 36.47 4.15 7.22
C ARG A 471 35.64 2.98 7.74
N VAL A 472 34.34 2.98 7.46
CA VAL A 472 33.39 1.97 7.93
C VAL A 472 32.51 1.49 6.78
N THR A 473 32.45 0.18 6.57
CA THR A 473 31.46 -0.48 5.71
C THR A 473 30.37 -1.13 6.54
N LYS A 474 29.13 -1.05 6.06
CA LYS A 474 27.95 -1.48 6.81
C LYS A 474 26.97 -2.25 5.93
N THR A 475 26.31 -3.25 6.52
CA THR A 475 25.24 -3.99 5.84
C THR A 475 24.10 -4.34 6.80
N SER A 476 23.02 -4.86 6.23
CA SER A 476 21.85 -5.34 6.97
C SER A 476 21.37 -6.67 6.42
N ILE A 477 20.89 -7.53 7.32
CA ILE A 477 20.18 -8.78 7.04
C ILE A 477 18.82 -8.72 7.73
N MET A 478 17.74 -8.89 6.96
CA MET A 478 16.40 -9.09 7.50
C MET A 478 16.19 -10.56 7.83
N LEU A 479 15.71 -10.83 9.04
CA LEU A 479 15.31 -12.17 9.47
C LEU A 479 13.79 -12.36 9.33
N GLY A 480 13.34 -13.61 9.22
CA GLY A 480 11.94 -13.97 9.03
C GLY A 480 11.46 -13.95 7.58
N VAL A 481 12.39 -14.07 6.62
CA VAL A 481 12.12 -14.16 5.18
C VAL A 481 12.23 -15.59 4.63
N GLY A 482 12.54 -16.56 5.49
CA GLY A 482 12.65 -18.00 5.18
C GLY A 482 14.05 -18.57 5.37
N GLU A 483 14.97 -17.77 5.90
CA GLU A 483 16.36 -18.14 6.13
C GLU A 483 16.50 -19.15 7.27
N ASN A 484 17.45 -20.07 7.14
CA ASN A 484 17.86 -20.94 8.24
C ASN A 484 19.19 -20.45 8.87
N SER A 485 19.51 -20.95 10.06
CA SER A 485 20.68 -20.50 10.81
C SER A 485 22.01 -20.75 10.08
N ASP A 486 22.17 -21.89 9.40
CA ASP A 486 23.40 -22.19 8.66
C ASP A 486 23.63 -21.19 7.52
N GLN A 487 22.56 -20.80 6.83
CA GLN A 487 22.60 -19.80 5.76
C GLN A 487 22.95 -18.40 6.31
N VAL A 488 22.42 -18.02 7.47
CA VAL A 488 22.77 -16.74 8.11
C VAL A 488 24.23 -16.75 8.55
N LEU A 489 24.71 -17.84 9.14
CA LEU A 489 26.11 -18.01 9.53
C LEU A 489 27.04 -17.96 8.33
N ASP A 490 26.71 -18.63 7.22
CA ASP A 490 27.51 -18.52 5.99
C ASP A 490 27.52 -17.08 5.47
N ALA A 491 26.36 -16.42 5.40
CA ALA A 491 26.30 -15.03 4.96
C ALA A 491 27.21 -14.12 5.80
N LEU A 492 27.25 -14.30 7.13
CA LEU A 492 28.16 -13.56 8.01
C LEU A 492 29.62 -13.86 7.72
N LYS A 493 29.98 -15.13 7.52
CA LYS A 493 31.35 -15.51 7.13
C LYS A 493 31.75 -14.88 5.79
N GLN A 494 30.86 -14.85 4.80
CA GLN A 494 31.12 -14.19 3.51
C GLN A 494 31.30 -12.67 3.66
N LEU A 495 30.48 -12.02 4.48
CA LEU A 495 30.61 -10.59 4.79
C LEU A 495 31.94 -10.27 5.49
N ARG A 496 32.39 -11.13 6.41
CA ARG A 496 33.70 -10.97 7.07
C ARG A 496 34.87 -11.17 6.12
N LYS A 497 34.78 -12.09 5.14
CA LYS A 497 35.82 -12.29 4.12
C LYS A 497 36.12 -11.02 3.32
N VAL A 498 35.11 -10.17 3.10
CA VAL A 498 35.26 -8.87 2.41
C VAL A 498 35.38 -7.69 3.39
N ASN A 499 35.72 -7.96 4.65
CA ASN A 499 36.02 -6.97 5.69
C ASN A 499 34.88 -5.97 5.98
N VAL A 500 33.62 -6.43 6.03
CA VAL A 500 32.48 -5.59 6.43
C VAL A 500 32.50 -5.29 7.92
N ASP A 501 32.58 -4.01 8.31
CA ASP A 501 32.76 -3.63 9.72
C ASP A 501 31.49 -3.76 10.55
N VAL A 502 30.32 -3.41 10.00
CA VAL A 502 29.06 -3.34 10.73
C VAL A 502 27.98 -4.19 10.09
N VAL A 503 27.26 -4.96 10.90
CA VAL A 503 26.08 -5.71 10.45
C VAL A 503 24.89 -5.42 11.34
N THR A 504 23.71 -5.29 10.72
CA THR A 504 22.45 -5.12 11.43
C THR A 504 21.48 -6.26 11.16
N PHE A 505 20.81 -6.75 12.19
CA PHE A 505 19.75 -7.75 12.08
C PHE A 505 18.41 -7.16 12.52
N GLY A 506 17.42 -7.22 11.64
CA GLY A 506 16.07 -6.73 11.93
C GLY A 506 14.98 -7.70 11.47
N GLN A 507 13.81 -7.67 12.10
CA GLN A 507 12.67 -8.46 11.63
C GLN A 507 12.14 -7.90 10.29
N TYR A 508 11.95 -8.78 9.31
CA TYR A 508 11.16 -8.46 8.12
C TYR A 508 9.72 -8.17 8.51
N MET A 509 9.28 -6.95 8.20
CA MET A 509 7.92 -6.50 8.45
C MET A 509 7.22 -6.28 7.12
N ARG A 510 6.19 -7.09 6.86
CA ARG A 510 5.44 -7.06 5.61
C ARG A 510 4.69 -5.73 5.44
N PRO A 511 5.03 -4.87 4.44
CA PRO A 511 4.43 -3.54 4.35
C PRO A 511 2.95 -3.55 3.96
N THR A 512 2.58 -4.43 3.02
CA THR A 512 1.19 -4.61 2.56
C THR A 512 0.92 -6.07 2.18
N LYS A 513 -0.36 -6.42 2.01
CA LYS A 513 -0.78 -7.77 1.56
C LYS A 513 -0.29 -8.17 0.17
N ARG A 514 0.30 -7.25 -0.61
CA ARG A 514 0.88 -7.53 -1.94
C ARG A 514 2.34 -7.97 -1.88
N HIS A 515 3.05 -7.64 -0.81
CA HIS A 515 4.45 -8.02 -0.61
C HIS A 515 4.58 -9.47 -0.16
N MET A 516 5.80 -10.01 -0.19
CA MET A 516 6.07 -11.37 0.28
C MET A 516 5.54 -11.60 1.71
N LYS A 517 5.17 -12.84 2.03
CA LYS A 517 4.69 -13.17 3.37
C LYS A 517 5.87 -13.17 4.34
N VAL A 518 5.61 -12.85 5.60
CA VAL A 518 6.54 -13.15 6.68
C VAL A 518 6.56 -14.67 6.83
N ASP A 519 7.75 -15.26 6.82
CA ASP A 519 7.92 -16.71 7.02
C ASP A 519 7.76 -17.06 8.50
N ARG A 520 8.53 -16.36 9.36
CA ARG A 520 8.46 -16.47 10.81
C ARG A 520 8.71 -15.11 11.47
N TYR A 521 8.13 -14.92 12.65
CA TYR A 521 8.55 -13.83 13.54
C TYR A 521 9.64 -14.37 14.45
N VAL A 522 10.82 -13.75 14.35
CA VAL A 522 11.99 -14.15 15.12
C VAL A 522 11.84 -13.67 16.56
N GLU A 523 12.15 -14.54 17.50
CA GLU A 523 12.10 -14.23 18.93
C GLU A 523 13.29 -13.34 19.32
N PRO A 524 13.14 -12.41 20.30
CA PRO A 524 14.22 -11.54 20.75
C PRO A 524 15.52 -12.28 21.10
N ALA A 525 15.43 -13.46 21.73
CA ALA A 525 16.59 -14.26 22.10
C ALA A 525 17.44 -14.72 20.90
N GLU A 526 16.82 -14.90 19.73
CA GLU A 526 17.57 -15.25 18.52
C GLU A 526 18.31 -14.03 17.94
N PHE A 527 17.78 -12.82 18.11
CA PHE A 527 18.54 -11.61 17.79
C PHE A 527 19.77 -11.48 18.70
N ASP A 528 19.65 -11.79 19.99
CA ASP A 528 20.78 -11.80 20.93
C ASP A 528 21.84 -12.86 20.54
N HIS A 529 21.38 -14.04 20.09
CA HIS A 529 22.26 -15.07 19.55
C HIS A 529 23.05 -14.58 18.33
N TRP A 530 22.37 -14.02 17.33
CA TRP A 530 23.03 -13.49 16.12
C TRP A 530 23.97 -12.35 16.41
N LYS A 531 23.65 -11.51 17.41
CA LYS A 531 24.54 -10.47 17.89
C LYS A 531 25.86 -11.05 18.36
N LYS A 532 25.80 -12.03 19.28
CA LYS A 532 26.98 -12.68 19.82
C LYS A 532 27.80 -13.38 18.73
N VAL A 533 27.15 -14.13 17.85
CA VAL A 533 27.83 -14.81 16.73
C VAL A 533 28.57 -13.82 15.82
N ALA A 534 27.95 -12.69 15.49
CA ALA A 534 28.60 -11.67 14.68
C ALA A 534 29.76 -10.97 15.45
N GLU A 535 29.59 -10.67 16.74
CA GLU A 535 30.68 -10.13 17.57
C GLU A 535 31.87 -11.09 17.63
N ASP A 536 31.63 -12.39 17.81
CA ASP A 536 32.65 -13.45 17.85
C ASP A 536 33.37 -13.61 16.49
N LEU A 537 32.68 -13.33 15.37
CA LEU A 537 33.27 -13.29 14.01
C LEU A 537 34.06 -12.00 13.72
N GLY A 538 34.12 -11.07 14.67
CA GLY A 538 34.94 -9.87 14.60
C GLY A 538 34.32 -8.69 13.84
N PHE A 539 32.98 -8.60 13.76
CA PHE A 539 32.34 -7.34 13.35
C PHE A 539 32.65 -6.24 14.39
N LEU A 540 32.97 -5.03 13.92
CA LEU A 540 33.31 -3.88 14.77
C LEU A 540 32.11 -3.41 15.59
N TYR A 541 30.92 -3.51 15.01
CA TYR A 541 29.65 -3.19 15.65
C TYR A 541 28.52 -4.07 15.12
N VAL A 542 27.61 -4.47 16.02
CA VAL A 542 26.44 -5.26 15.67
C VAL A 542 25.19 -4.66 16.30
N ALA A 543 24.23 -4.29 15.44
CA ALA A 543 22.90 -3.91 15.88
C ALA A 543 21.93 -5.08 15.63
N SER A 544 21.37 -5.66 16.68
CA SER A 544 20.46 -6.80 16.51
C SER A 544 19.22 -6.60 17.34
N GLY A 545 18.05 -6.71 16.73
CA GLY A 545 16.79 -6.67 17.44
C GLY A 545 15.56 -6.59 16.54
N PRO A 546 14.36 -6.88 17.06
CA PRO A 546 13.16 -7.01 16.24
C PRO A 546 12.84 -5.75 15.41
N LEU A 547 12.99 -4.56 16.02
CA LEU A 547 12.70 -3.28 15.38
C LEU A 547 13.93 -2.62 14.74
N VAL A 548 15.10 -3.27 14.77
CA VAL A 548 16.30 -2.72 14.14
C VAL A 548 16.07 -2.59 12.62
N ARG A 549 16.61 -1.49 12.09
CA ARG A 549 16.69 -1.16 10.67
C ARG A 549 18.11 -0.71 10.39
N SER A 550 18.52 -0.75 9.13
CA SER A 550 19.83 -0.25 8.72
C SER A 550 20.10 1.16 9.26
N SER A 551 19.09 2.04 9.29
CA SER A 551 19.20 3.40 9.84
C SER A 551 18.66 3.60 11.27
N TYR A 552 18.21 2.56 11.97
CA TYR A 552 17.64 2.72 13.32
C TYR A 552 18.72 2.78 14.39
N LYS A 553 18.83 3.92 15.09
CA LYS A 553 19.37 4.23 16.46
C LYS A 553 20.58 3.49 17.03
N ALA A 554 21.12 2.51 16.34
CA ALA A 554 22.12 1.58 16.79
C ALA A 554 23.49 1.96 16.21
N GLY A 555 23.54 2.59 15.04
CA GLY A 555 24.80 3.08 14.50
C GLY A 555 25.34 4.32 15.19
N GLU A 556 24.50 5.31 15.49
CA GLU A 556 25.01 6.69 15.68
C GLU A 556 25.94 6.85 16.87
N PHE A 557 25.55 6.45 18.09
CA PHE A 557 26.44 6.66 19.25
C PHE A 557 27.77 5.90 19.15
N TYR A 558 27.75 4.65 18.68
CA TYR A 558 28.98 3.85 18.62
C TYR A 558 29.81 4.19 17.38
N ILE A 559 29.19 4.30 16.21
CA ILE A 559 29.88 4.67 14.97
C ILE A 559 30.41 6.10 15.08
N GLU A 560 29.67 7.03 15.68
CA GLU A 560 30.19 8.37 16.00
C GLU A 560 31.39 8.29 16.94
N ASN A 561 31.33 7.48 18.01
CA ASN A 561 32.47 7.30 18.92
C ASN A 561 33.68 6.63 18.28
N VAL A 562 33.48 5.69 17.35
CA VAL A 562 34.53 5.05 16.55
C VAL A 562 35.14 6.05 15.58
N LEU A 563 34.32 6.80 14.83
CA LEU A 563 34.76 7.77 13.84
C LEU A 563 35.43 9.00 14.47
N ARG A 564 34.99 9.41 15.67
CA ARG A 564 35.61 10.49 16.47
C ARG A 564 36.80 10.01 17.31
N GLY A 565 37.22 8.74 17.19
CA GLY A 565 38.44 8.21 17.80
C GLY A 565 38.39 7.89 19.30
N LYS A 566 37.21 7.94 19.95
CA LYS A 566 37.08 7.80 21.42
C LYS A 566 36.98 6.36 21.94
N SER A 567 36.97 5.35 21.07
CA SER A 567 36.86 3.94 21.50
C SER A 567 38.14 3.10 21.34
N ALA A 568 39.20 3.64 20.72
CA ALA A 568 40.47 2.93 20.59
C ALA A 568 41.29 2.90 21.90
N GLU A 569 41.00 3.77 22.88
CA GLU A 569 41.72 3.80 24.15
C GLU A 569 41.26 2.74 25.18
N ASN A 570 40.09 2.12 25.01
CA ASN A 570 39.53 1.18 26.00
C ASN A 570 39.62 -0.31 25.65
N LYS A 571 40.34 -0.68 24.58
CA LYS A 571 40.63 -2.10 24.27
C LYS A 571 42.11 -2.51 24.36
N VAL A 572 43.01 -1.62 24.79
CA VAL A 572 44.46 -1.93 24.94
C VAL A 572 44.93 -2.06 26.40
N LYS A 573 44.08 -1.86 27.41
CA LYS A 573 44.42 -2.15 28.81
C LYS A 573 43.65 -3.35 29.34
N ARG A 574 44.14 -4.56 29.03
CA ARG A 574 44.18 -5.74 29.92
C ARG A 574 44.77 -6.93 29.19
N LEU A 575 46.06 -7.09 29.36
CA LEU A 575 46.75 -8.35 29.63
C LEU A 575 48.13 -7.92 30.18
N PRO A 576 48.40 -8.01 31.50
CA PRO A 576 49.78 -8.01 31.95
C PRO A 576 50.39 -9.32 31.48
N ALA A 577 51.34 -9.24 30.55
CA ALA A 577 52.35 -10.27 30.40
C ALA A 577 53.29 -10.10 31.59
N ASP A 578 53.08 -10.90 32.64
CA ASP A 578 54.09 -11.31 33.62
C ASP A 578 53.44 -12.35 34.55
N HIS A 579 54.23 -13.37 34.90
CA HIS A 579 53.89 -14.60 35.64
C HIS A 579 53.51 -15.82 34.79
N LEU A 580 54.47 -16.27 33.99
CA LEU A 580 54.66 -17.70 33.69
C LEU A 580 56.11 -18.06 34.01
N GLU A 581 56.46 -17.98 35.29
CA GLU A 581 57.65 -18.61 35.89
C GLU A 581 57.56 -18.47 37.42
N ALA A 582 57.28 -19.59 38.11
CA ALA A 582 57.71 -19.96 39.47
C ALA A 582 56.70 -20.87 40.20
N GLY A 583 57.15 -22.10 40.51
CA GLY A 583 56.64 -22.98 41.59
C GLY A 583 55.39 -23.79 41.22
N VAL A 584 55.28 -25.10 41.43
CA VAL A 584 55.84 -25.91 42.53
C VAL A 584 55.93 -27.37 42.06
N SER A 585 57.11 -27.95 42.19
CA SER A 585 57.35 -29.39 42.20
C SER A 585 57.27 -29.95 43.63
N GLU A 586 56.83 -31.20 43.72
CA GLU A 586 57.03 -32.17 44.82
C GLU A 586 56.20 -32.05 46.12
N SER A 587 55.19 -32.90 46.22
CA SER A 587 55.19 -34.11 47.07
C SER A 587 53.79 -34.73 46.96
N SER A 588 53.58 -35.98 46.57
CA SER A 588 53.87 -37.14 47.40
C SER A 588 53.38 -38.42 46.69
N SER A 589 54.26 -39.39 46.51
CA SER A 589 53.89 -40.79 46.30
C SER A 589 54.86 -41.68 47.09
N LYS A 590 54.41 -42.08 48.28
CA LYS A 590 54.92 -43.24 49.00
C LYS A 590 54.00 -44.42 48.70
N ALA A 591 54.65 -45.51 48.29
CA ALA A 591 54.34 -46.91 48.59
C ALA A 591 53.15 -47.62 47.91
N LEU A 592 53.57 -48.69 47.22
CA LEU A 592 52.92 -49.96 46.84
C LEU A 592 52.27 -50.04 45.47
#